data_AF-A0A454TN53-F1
#
_entry.id   AF-A0A454TN53-F1
#
_cell.length_a   1.000
_cell.length_b   1.000
_cell.length_c   1.000
_cell.angle_alpha   90.00
_cell.angle_beta   90.00
_cell.angle_gamma   90.00
#
_symmetry.space_group_name_H-M   'P 1'
#
loop_
_entity.id
_entity.type
_entity.pdbx_description
1 polymer ?
#
loop_
_entity_poly.entity_id
_entity_poly.type
_entity_poly.pdbx_seq_one_letter_code
_entity_poly.pdbx_strand_id
1 'polypeptide(L)'
;MKLKKKVVIPLFIALLLATAWMALFKPRLLPKPIQRHLFADWMIQEERRTDPAIGHLGGTPVSIPRPYAHFLEYDGDPGFTEPRKGPRPERTFESGIRSFGFKVHYPDMEVASASNLDKQKSESIYTSTWLSIGISSNSDYPGQHYPEGQVLGMDNRHYKYKQTNTSEYGLETYVPINVDETARKKGSGAADMFDYNIYYYKNSSGRIDAYITCINVKHEAAICEHQFNLFPDMKAGVSINYRRSLLKDWREIQSSVSKVIFGFRTTNTQDQHN
;
A
#
# COMPACT_ATOMS: atom_id res chain seq x y z
N MET A 1 17.98 44.40 55.59
CA MET A 1 19.28 44.31 54.88
C MET A 1 19.10 44.87 53.46
N LYS A 2 19.56 46.10 53.18
CA LYS A 2 19.39 46.73 51.85
C LYS A 2 20.43 46.12 50.89
N LEU A 3 20.00 45.20 50.01
CA LEU A 3 20.87 44.72 48.93
C LEU A 3 21.30 45.93 48.10
N LYS A 4 22.62 46.21 48.06
CA LYS A 4 23.17 47.34 47.30
C LYS A 4 22.81 47.16 45.82
N LYS A 5 22.16 48.16 45.21
CA LYS A 5 21.78 48.18 43.77
C LYS A 5 22.92 47.75 42.83
N LYS A 6 24.18 47.96 43.24
CA LYS A 6 25.40 47.55 42.50
C LYS A 6 25.56 46.03 42.31
N VAL A 7 24.87 45.18 43.09
CA VAL A 7 24.93 43.71 42.96
C VAL A 7 23.67 43.15 42.28
N VAL A 8 22.52 43.81 42.45
CA VAL A 8 21.23 43.33 41.91
C VAL A 8 21.17 43.45 40.39
N ILE A 9 21.67 44.56 39.84
CA ILE A 9 21.64 44.84 38.40
C ILE A 9 22.48 43.83 37.60
N PRO A 10 23.76 43.53 37.95
CA PRO A 10 24.54 42.54 37.20
C PRO A 10 23.97 41.12 37.34
N LEU A 11 23.36 40.78 38.48
CA LEU A 11 22.72 39.48 38.66
C LEU A 11 21.49 39.33 37.75
N PHE A 12 20.70 40.39 37.61
CA PHE A 12 19.55 40.42 36.69
C PHE A 12 19.98 40.32 35.24
N ILE A 13 21.06 41.00 34.85
CA ILE A 13 21.61 40.92 33.49
C ILE A 13 22.13 39.50 33.20
N ALA A 14 22.82 38.86 34.14
CA ALA A 14 23.28 37.48 33.98
C ALA A 14 22.10 36.49 33.86
N LEU A 15 21.02 36.68 34.62
CA LEU A 15 19.79 35.90 34.51
C LEU A 15 19.10 36.11 33.16
N LEU A 16 19.02 37.35 32.66
CA LEU A 16 18.45 37.66 31.35
C LEU A 16 19.27 37.07 30.20
N LEU A 17 20.60 37.09 30.31
CA LEU A 17 21.48 36.47 29.32
C LEU A 17 21.36 34.93 29.36
N ALA A 18 21.22 34.33 30.54
CA ALA A 18 21.00 32.88 30.67
C ALA A 18 19.64 32.44 30.12
N THR A 19 18.57 33.22 30.34
CA THR A 19 17.25 32.93 29.77
C THR A 19 17.23 33.16 28.26
N ALA A 20 17.88 34.20 27.75
CA ALA A 20 18.04 34.44 26.33
C ALA A 20 18.85 33.32 25.65
N TRP A 21 19.91 32.83 26.29
CA TRP A 21 20.72 31.73 25.76
C TRP A 21 19.92 30.41 25.74
N MET A 22 19.17 30.11 26.81
CA MET A 22 18.27 28.96 26.85
C MET A 22 17.17 29.05 25.78
N ALA A 23 16.59 30.23 25.54
CA ALA A 23 15.53 30.40 24.55
C ALA A 23 16.04 30.34 23.10
N LEU A 24 17.23 30.87 22.83
CA LEU A 24 17.81 30.94 21.48
C LEU A 24 18.53 29.66 21.06
N PHE A 25 19.13 28.90 21.99
CA PHE A 25 19.95 27.72 21.67
C PHE A 25 19.30 26.36 22.00
N LYS A 26 18.38 26.24 22.97
CA LYS A 26 17.66 24.96 23.19
C LYS A 26 16.88 24.45 21.97
N PRO A 27 16.22 25.29 21.14
CA PRO A 27 15.46 24.79 19.99
C PRO A 27 16.33 24.12 18.92
N ARG A 28 17.64 24.37 18.91
CA ARG A 28 18.61 23.79 17.96
C ARG A 28 19.26 22.50 18.45
N LEU A 29 19.27 22.25 19.77
CA LEU A 29 19.87 21.06 20.37
C LEU A 29 18.86 19.95 20.64
N LEU A 30 17.56 20.26 20.63
CA LEU A 30 16.53 19.24 20.65
C LEU A 30 16.42 18.63 19.25
N PRO A 31 16.57 17.30 19.08
CA PRO A 31 16.26 16.67 17.81
C PRO A 31 14.85 17.09 17.42
N LYS A 32 14.66 17.52 16.17
CA LYS A 32 13.32 17.82 15.65
C LYS A 32 12.43 16.63 16.01
N PRO A 33 11.21 16.85 16.54
CA PRO A 33 10.31 15.74 16.83
C PRO A 33 10.18 14.95 15.55
N ILE A 34 10.66 13.70 15.57
CA ILE A 34 10.48 12.76 14.46
C ILE A 34 8.98 12.74 14.26
N GLN A 35 8.53 13.28 13.13
CA GLN A 35 7.14 13.28 12.75
C GLN A 35 6.78 11.82 12.48
N ARG A 36 6.45 11.08 13.55
CA ARG A 36 6.08 9.68 13.46
C ARG A 36 4.76 9.65 12.69
N HIS A 37 4.82 9.17 11.46
CA HIS A 37 3.64 8.97 10.63
C HIS A 37 2.74 7.94 11.33
N LEU A 38 1.45 8.24 11.44
CA LEU A 38 0.43 7.35 12.03
C LEU A 38 0.51 5.91 11.48
N PHE A 39 0.90 5.76 10.21
CA PHE A 39 1.15 4.47 9.55
C PHE A 39 2.32 3.69 10.17
N ALA A 40 3.42 4.35 10.50
CA ALA A 40 4.59 3.70 11.08
C ALA A 40 4.30 3.24 12.51
N ASP A 41 3.59 4.05 13.30
CA ASP A 41 3.18 3.67 14.65
C ASP A 41 2.16 2.51 14.62
N TRP A 42 1.23 2.51 13.65
CA TRP A 42 0.31 1.40 13.44
C TRP A 42 1.01 0.10 13.02
N MET A 43 1.93 0.15 12.04
CA MET A 43 2.73 -1.02 11.65
C MET A 43 3.55 -1.57 12.81
N ILE A 44 4.25 -0.70 13.55
CA ILE A 44 5.03 -1.10 14.73
C ILE A 44 4.13 -1.72 15.81
N GLN A 45 2.90 -1.22 15.97
CA GLN A 45 1.97 -1.77 16.96
C GLN A 45 1.40 -3.12 16.55
N GLU A 46 1.07 -3.32 15.27
CA GLU A 46 0.55 -4.60 14.77
C GLU A 46 1.64 -5.68 14.73
N GLU A 47 2.89 -5.32 14.41
CA GLU A 47 4.05 -6.23 14.43
C GLU A 47 4.53 -6.62 15.85
N ARG A 48 4.06 -5.95 16.91
CA ARG A 48 4.31 -6.45 18.28
C ARG A 48 3.59 -7.77 18.54
N ARG A 49 2.56 -8.11 17.76
CA ARG A 49 1.99 -9.46 17.75
C ARG A 49 2.98 -10.36 17.02
N THR A 50 3.42 -11.42 17.68
CA THR A 50 4.39 -12.37 17.12
C THR A 50 3.70 -13.59 16.50
N ASP A 51 2.46 -13.87 16.90
CA ASP A 51 1.62 -14.90 16.33
C ASP A 51 1.17 -14.52 14.90
N PRO A 52 1.17 -15.44 13.92
CA PRO A 52 0.66 -15.14 12.59
C PRO A 52 -0.86 -14.87 12.63
N ALA A 53 -1.34 -14.10 11.65
CA ALA A 53 -2.77 -13.97 11.43
C ALA A 53 -3.31 -15.23 10.74
N ILE A 54 -4.34 -15.86 11.32
CA ILE A 54 -4.94 -17.09 10.78
C ILE A 54 -6.38 -16.86 10.30
N GLY A 55 -6.81 -17.62 9.30
CA GLY A 55 -8.14 -17.53 8.69
C GLY A 55 -8.20 -18.29 7.36
N HIS A 56 -9.16 -17.94 6.51
CA HIS A 56 -9.22 -18.44 5.13
C HIS A 56 -9.43 -17.33 4.09
N LEU A 57 -8.87 -17.56 2.90
CA LEU A 57 -9.13 -16.78 1.68
C LEU A 57 -10.05 -17.59 0.76
N GLY A 58 -11.35 -17.31 0.83
CA GLY A 58 -12.38 -17.97 0.04
C GLY A 58 -12.38 -19.50 0.15
N GLY A 59 -12.24 -19.99 1.38
CA GLY A 59 -12.18 -21.41 1.73
C GLY A 59 -10.77 -22.02 1.75
N THR A 60 -9.73 -21.29 1.37
CA THR A 60 -8.33 -21.77 1.50
C THR A 60 -7.74 -21.34 2.84
N PRO A 61 -7.39 -22.26 3.76
CA PRO A 61 -6.77 -21.91 5.04
C PRO A 61 -5.41 -21.25 4.86
N VAL A 62 -5.16 -20.18 5.63
CA VAL A 62 -3.92 -19.41 5.57
C VAL A 62 -3.37 -19.07 6.95
N SER A 63 -2.05 -19.02 7.05
CA SER A 63 -1.28 -18.46 8.16
C SER A 63 -0.37 -17.37 7.61
N ILE A 64 -0.71 -16.11 7.90
CA ILE A 64 -0.07 -14.93 7.32
C ILE A 64 0.89 -14.34 8.37
N PRO A 65 2.20 -14.28 8.09
CA PRO A 65 3.12 -13.61 9.00
C PRO A 65 2.76 -12.13 9.14
N ARG A 66 2.91 -11.57 10.34
CA ARG A 66 2.38 -10.24 10.68
C ARG A 66 2.83 -9.08 9.78
N PRO A 67 4.09 -9.01 9.29
CA PRO A 67 4.50 -7.99 8.32
C PRO A 67 3.71 -8.02 6.99
N TYR A 68 3.09 -9.15 6.66
CA TYR A 68 2.24 -9.31 5.48
C TYR A 68 0.75 -9.05 5.75
N ALA A 69 0.35 -8.77 7.00
CA ALA A 69 -1.06 -8.68 7.41
C ALA A 69 -1.48 -7.25 7.80
N HIS A 70 -1.04 -6.24 7.05
CA HIS A 70 -1.45 -4.86 7.30
C HIS A 70 -2.91 -4.64 6.90
N PHE A 71 -3.64 -3.77 7.61
CA PHE A 71 -5.07 -3.51 7.40
C PHE A 71 -5.93 -4.78 7.34
N LEU A 72 -5.60 -5.80 8.14
CA LEU A 72 -6.30 -7.07 8.14
C LEU A 72 -7.73 -6.92 8.66
N GLU A 73 -8.69 -7.29 7.83
CA GLU A 73 -10.12 -7.30 8.14
C GLU A 73 -10.70 -8.71 7.97
N TYR A 74 -11.56 -9.10 8.91
CA TYR A 74 -12.29 -10.37 8.87
C TYR A 74 -13.77 -10.12 8.55
N ASP A 75 -14.43 -11.13 8.01
CA ASP A 75 -15.89 -11.16 7.92
C ASP A 75 -16.52 -11.08 9.32
N GLY A 76 -17.63 -10.34 9.40
CA GLY A 76 -18.35 -10.11 10.65
C GLY A 76 -17.69 -9.11 11.62
N ASP A 77 -16.50 -8.59 11.30
CA ASP A 77 -15.92 -7.46 12.03
C ASP A 77 -16.56 -6.14 11.61
N PRO A 78 -16.66 -5.18 12.54
CA PRO A 78 -17.04 -3.81 12.19
C PRO A 78 -16.03 -3.23 11.19
N GLY A 79 -16.51 -2.39 10.28
CA GLY A 79 -15.63 -1.61 9.40
C GLY A 79 -14.80 -0.58 10.18
N PHE A 80 -13.82 0.05 9.53
CA PHE A 80 -12.93 1.05 10.15
C PHE A 80 -13.67 2.21 10.85
N THR A 81 -14.87 2.56 10.37
CA THR A 81 -15.67 3.66 10.92
C THR A 81 -16.71 3.20 11.96
N GLU A 82 -16.81 1.90 12.21
CA GLU A 82 -17.84 1.33 13.06
C GLU A 82 -17.28 0.87 14.41
N PRO A 83 -17.92 1.21 15.53
CA PRO A 83 -17.49 0.71 16.82
C PRO A 83 -17.79 -0.78 16.97
N ARG A 84 -16.83 -1.55 17.49
CA ARG A 84 -17.06 -2.96 17.81
C ARG A 84 -18.08 -3.09 18.94
N LYS A 85 -19.09 -3.91 18.69
CA LYS A 85 -20.02 -4.38 19.72
C LYS A 85 -19.54 -5.75 20.21
N GLY A 86 -19.24 -5.85 21.50
CA GLY A 86 -18.77 -7.09 22.12
C GLY A 86 -17.27 -7.33 22.00
N PRO A 87 -16.78 -8.45 22.58
CA PRO A 87 -15.37 -8.81 22.55
C PRO A 87 -14.90 -9.14 21.12
N ARG A 88 -13.60 -9.02 20.88
CA ARG A 88 -12.99 -9.49 19.63
C ARG A 88 -13.08 -11.02 19.61
N PRO A 89 -13.65 -11.65 18.56
CA PRO A 89 -13.70 -13.09 18.45
C PRO A 89 -12.28 -13.68 18.37
N GLU A 90 -12.14 -14.88 18.92
CA GLU A 90 -10.97 -15.72 18.65
C GLU A 90 -10.95 -16.09 17.16
N ARG A 91 -9.77 -16.05 16.56
CA ARG A 91 -9.59 -16.36 15.13
C ARG A 91 -9.16 -17.81 14.98
N THR A 92 -9.74 -18.46 13.98
CA THR A 92 -9.45 -19.84 13.58
C THR A 92 -9.30 -19.90 12.06
N PHE A 93 -8.92 -21.04 11.50
CA PHE A 93 -8.87 -21.22 10.04
C PHE A 93 -10.25 -21.12 9.37
N GLU A 94 -11.34 -21.21 10.13
CA GLU A 94 -12.72 -20.97 9.67
C GLU A 94 -13.10 -19.47 9.66
N SER A 95 -12.21 -18.59 10.13
CA SER A 95 -12.45 -17.14 10.07
C SER A 95 -12.15 -16.59 8.68
N GLY A 96 -13.18 -16.12 7.97
CA GLY A 96 -13.03 -15.49 6.67
C GLY A 96 -12.25 -14.18 6.76
N ILE A 97 -11.10 -14.10 6.09
CA ILE A 97 -10.33 -12.86 5.93
C ILE A 97 -10.87 -12.14 4.69
N ARG A 98 -11.48 -10.97 4.86
CA ARG A 98 -12.07 -10.24 3.71
C ARG A 98 -11.07 -9.35 3.00
N SER A 99 -10.16 -8.73 3.73
CA SER A 99 -9.14 -7.86 3.13
C SER A 99 -7.87 -7.82 3.97
N PHE A 100 -6.75 -7.58 3.31
CA PHE A 100 -5.50 -7.15 3.94
C PHE A 100 -4.57 -6.60 2.87
N GLY A 101 -3.47 -5.99 3.28
CA GLY A 101 -2.43 -5.53 2.38
C GLY A 101 -1.05 -5.62 3.01
N PHE A 102 -0.04 -5.44 2.19
CA PHE A 102 1.36 -5.39 2.62
C PHE A 102 2.22 -4.71 1.58
N LYS A 103 3.48 -4.44 1.93
CA LYS A 103 4.46 -3.90 0.99
C LYS A 103 5.64 -4.84 0.88
N VAL A 104 6.16 -5.01 -0.32
CA VAL A 104 7.40 -5.76 -0.58
C VAL A 104 8.33 -4.98 -1.48
N HIS A 105 9.62 -5.18 -1.32
CA HIS A 105 10.64 -4.61 -2.18
C HIS A 105 10.84 -5.55 -3.39
N TYR A 106 10.75 -5.04 -4.61
CA TYR A 106 11.03 -5.82 -5.81
C TYR A 106 12.50 -5.62 -6.23
N PRO A 107 13.25 -6.66 -6.64
CA PRO A 107 12.80 -8.02 -6.95
C PRO A 107 13.01 -9.07 -5.85
N ASP A 108 13.63 -8.74 -4.72
CA ASP A 108 13.93 -9.69 -3.64
C ASP A 108 12.69 -10.16 -2.84
N MET A 109 11.57 -9.46 -3.01
CA MET A 109 10.29 -9.67 -2.33
C MET A 109 10.39 -9.55 -0.80
N GLU A 110 11.38 -8.80 -0.31
CA GLU A 110 11.55 -8.51 1.11
C GLU A 110 10.34 -7.70 1.62
N VAL A 111 9.64 -8.20 2.64
CA VAL A 111 8.48 -7.50 3.20
C VAL A 111 8.88 -6.27 3.99
N ALA A 112 8.12 -5.20 3.83
CA ALA A 112 8.26 -4.02 4.64
C ALA A 112 7.91 -4.36 6.09
N SER A 113 8.82 -4.09 7.00
CA SER A 113 8.65 -4.34 8.42
C SER A 113 9.39 -3.31 9.26
N ALA A 114 9.18 -3.29 10.58
CA ALA A 114 9.88 -2.39 11.50
C ALA A 114 11.41 -2.39 11.31
N SER A 115 12.01 -3.52 10.90
CA SER A 115 13.47 -3.64 10.72
C SER A 115 14.01 -2.93 9.48
N ASN A 116 13.19 -2.64 8.46
CA ASN A 116 13.64 -2.02 7.21
C ASN A 116 12.91 -0.68 6.89
N LEU A 117 12.17 -0.11 7.84
CA LEU A 117 11.46 1.17 7.67
C LEU A 117 12.37 2.33 7.26
N ASP A 118 13.58 2.41 7.81
CA ASP A 118 14.49 3.52 7.49
C ASP A 118 15.02 3.41 6.06
N LYS A 119 15.33 2.19 5.60
CA LYS A 119 15.67 1.91 4.20
C LYS A 119 14.52 2.36 3.29
N GLN A 120 13.28 1.94 3.58
CA GLN A 120 12.11 2.34 2.81
C GLN A 120 11.91 3.86 2.74
N LYS A 121 12.06 4.58 3.86
CA LYS A 121 11.89 6.04 3.89
C LYS A 121 13.00 6.80 3.16
N SER A 122 14.19 6.20 3.06
CA SER A 122 15.33 6.81 2.37
C SER A 122 15.23 6.70 0.85
N GLU A 123 14.41 5.79 0.33
CA GLU A 123 14.25 5.61 -1.10
C GLU A 123 13.48 6.77 -1.74
N SER A 124 14.02 7.24 -2.87
CA SER A 124 13.35 8.25 -3.68
C SER A 124 12.05 7.72 -4.23
N ILE A 125 10.99 8.53 -4.18
CA ILE A 125 9.70 8.20 -4.82
C ILE A 125 9.83 7.96 -6.33
N TYR A 126 10.91 8.42 -6.97
CA TYR A 126 11.15 8.25 -8.40
C TYR A 126 11.80 6.90 -8.75
N THR A 127 12.57 6.32 -7.83
CA THR A 127 13.36 5.10 -8.08
C THR A 127 12.91 3.92 -7.25
N SER A 128 12.03 4.14 -6.28
CA SER A 128 11.59 3.11 -5.35
C SER A 128 10.88 1.97 -6.07
N THR A 129 11.24 0.75 -5.70
CA THR A 129 10.65 -0.50 -6.20
C THR A 129 9.75 -1.18 -5.16
N TRP A 130 9.36 -0.46 -4.11
CA TRP A 130 8.37 -0.94 -3.15
C TRP A 130 7.00 -1.08 -3.82
N LEU A 131 6.51 -2.30 -3.89
CA LEU A 131 5.18 -2.65 -4.33
C LEU A 131 4.22 -2.53 -3.14
N SER A 132 3.04 -1.94 -3.33
CA SER A 132 1.97 -1.99 -2.33
C SER A 132 0.88 -2.94 -2.81
N ILE A 133 0.67 -4.02 -2.09
CA ILE A 133 -0.26 -5.10 -2.45
C ILE A 133 -1.49 -5.00 -1.56
N GLY A 134 -2.67 -5.08 -2.17
CA GLY A 134 -3.95 -5.30 -1.52
C GLY A 134 -4.57 -6.61 -1.99
N ILE A 135 -5.20 -7.33 -1.06
CA ILE A 135 -5.85 -8.61 -1.27
C ILE A 135 -7.28 -8.47 -0.80
N SER A 136 -8.23 -8.91 -1.63
CA SER A 136 -9.65 -8.98 -1.29
C SER A 136 -10.19 -10.39 -1.51
N SER A 137 -10.95 -10.89 -0.54
CA SER A 137 -11.48 -12.25 -0.51
C SER A 137 -12.81 -12.29 0.27
N ASN A 138 -13.44 -13.46 0.31
CA ASN A 138 -14.73 -13.70 0.97
C ASN A 138 -15.77 -12.61 0.64
N SER A 139 -16.30 -11.86 1.61
CA SER A 139 -17.31 -10.82 1.35
C SER A 139 -16.84 -9.68 0.44
N ASP A 140 -15.52 -9.41 0.39
CA ASP A 140 -14.91 -8.41 -0.50
C ASP A 140 -14.36 -9.02 -1.80
N TYR A 141 -14.57 -10.32 -2.04
CA TYR A 141 -14.06 -10.98 -3.26
C TYR A 141 -14.75 -10.44 -4.51
N PRO A 142 -14.01 -9.89 -5.50
CA PRO A 142 -14.61 -9.29 -6.70
C PRO A 142 -15.20 -10.32 -7.69
N GLY A 143 -15.07 -11.62 -7.42
CA GLY A 143 -15.61 -12.71 -8.22
C GLY A 143 -14.59 -13.35 -9.18
N GLN A 144 -14.95 -14.52 -9.72
CA GLN A 144 -14.06 -15.36 -10.54
C GLN A 144 -13.63 -14.74 -11.88
N HIS A 145 -14.42 -13.80 -12.40
CA HIS A 145 -14.14 -13.11 -13.66
C HIS A 145 -13.36 -11.80 -13.45
N TYR A 146 -13.05 -11.41 -12.21
CA TYR A 146 -12.18 -10.25 -11.98
C TYR A 146 -10.82 -10.45 -12.70
N PRO A 147 -10.25 -9.44 -13.39
CA PRO A 147 -10.72 -8.05 -13.50
C PRO A 147 -11.53 -7.71 -14.78
N GLU A 148 -12.17 -8.68 -15.44
CA GLU A 148 -12.88 -8.50 -16.73
C GLU A 148 -13.86 -7.31 -16.74
N GLY A 149 -14.61 -7.10 -15.66
CA GLY A 149 -15.54 -5.97 -15.53
C GLY A 149 -14.86 -4.59 -15.71
N GLN A 150 -13.56 -4.46 -15.43
CA GLN A 150 -12.81 -3.23 -15.62
C GLN A 150 -12.61 -2.90 -17.11
N VAL A 151 -12.47 -3.94 -17.94
CA VAL A 151 -12.36 -3.83 -19.40
C VAL A 151 -13.74 -3.55 -20.01
N LEU A 152 -14.77 -4.29 -19.56
CA LEU A 152 -16.15 -4.07 -20.02
C LEU A 152 -16.70 -2.67 -19.67
N GLY A 153 -16.23 -2.10 -18.55
CA GLY A 153 -16.60 -0.76 -18.09
C GLY A 153 -15.82 0.39 -18.73
N MET A 154 -14.93 0.15 -19.69
CA MET A 154 -14.06 1.19 -20.28
C MET A 154 -14.84 2.34 -20.93
N ASP A 155 -15.99 2.06 -21.53
CA ASP A 155 -16.80 3.08 -22.19
C ASP A 155 -17.48 4.06 -21.20
N ASN A 156 -17.63 3.66 -19.94
CA ASN A 156 -18.25 4.46 -18.88
C ASN A 156 -17.21 5.30 -18.09
N ARG A 157 -15.95 5.30 -18.51
CA ARG A 157 -14.89 6.08 -17.87
C ARG A 157 -15.01 7.57 -18.21
N HIS A 158 -14.34 8.40 -17.41
CA HIS A 158 -14.30 9.86 -17.60
C HIS A 158 -13.79 10.25 -18.99
N TYR A 159 -12.66 9.66 -19.41
CA TYR A 159 -12.16 9.77 -20.78
C TYR A 159 -12.64 8.63 -21.65
N LYS A 160 -12.75 8.91 -22.94
CA LYS A 160 -12.86 7.86 -23.96
C LYS A 160 -11.48 7.33 -24.29
N TYR A 161 -11.41 6.09 -24.73
CA TYR A 161 -10.14 5.41 -24.97
C TYR A 161 -10.03 4.95 -26.42
N LYS A 162 -8.82 5.06 -26.97
CA LYS A 162 -8.48 4.51 -28.28
C LYS A 162 -7.36 3.49 -28.12
N GLN A 163 -7.55 2.33 -28.72
CA GLN A 163 -6.50 1.31 -28.80
C GLN A 163 -5.32 1.83 -29.63
N THR A 164 -4.09 1.58 -29.16
CA THR A 164 -2.88 1.86 -29.92
C THR A 164 -2.55 0.72 -30.87
N ASN A 165 -1.91 1.02 -32.01
CA ASN A 165 -1.50 0.00 -32.98
C ASN A 165 -0.36 -0.90 -32.47
N THR A 166 0.30 -0.51 -31.39
CA THR A 166 1.42 -1.22 -30.77
C THR A 166 0.99 -1.71 -29.39
N SER A 167 1.18 -3.01 -29.13
CA SER A 167 1.12 -3.57 -27.78
C SER A 167 2.37 -3.15 -27.00
N GLU A 168 2.22 -2.81 -25.72
CA GLU A 168 3.33 -2.43 -24.85
C GLU A 168 3.63 -3.60 -23.91
N TYR A 169 4.84 -4.17 -23.95
CA TYR A 169 5.24 -5.33 -23.11
C TYR A 169 4.28 -6.53 -23.18
N GLY A 170 3.67 -6.76 -24.35
CA GLY A 170 2.68 -7.81 -24.57
C GLY A 170 1.30 -7.52 -23.98
N LEU A 171 1.00 -6.27 -23.64
CA LEU A 171 -0.32 -5.79 -23.20
C LEU A 171 -1.04 -5.09 -24.35
N GLU A 172 -2.35 -5.29 -24.47
CA GLU A 172 -3.20 -4.43 -25.29
C GLU A 172 -3.29 -3.06 -24.63
N THR A 173 -2.93 -2.01 -25.36
CA THR A 173 -2.77 -0.66 -24.82
C THR A 173 -3.83 0.30 -25.35
N TYR A 174 -4.38 1.10 -24.44
CA TYR A 174 -5.42 2.09 -24.72
C TYR A 174 -5.03 3.42 -24.08
N VAL A 175 -5.07 4.48 -24.88
CA VAL A 175 -4.75 5.83 -24.44
C VAL A 175 -6.02 6.69 -24.41
N PRO A 176 -6.15 7.61 -23.44
CA PRO A 176 -7.30 8.49 -23.36
C PRO A 176 -7.28 9.48 -24.53
N ILE A 177 -8.45 9.70 -25.13
CA ILE A 177 -8.68 10.69 -26.19
C ILE A 177 -9.52 11.85 -25.65
N ASN A 178 -9.51 12.97 -26.37
CA ASN A 178 -10.20 14.21 -26.00
C ASN A 178 -9.71 14.82 -24.68
N VAL A 179 -8.42 14.62 -24.36
CA VAL A 179 -7.81 15.23 -23.18
C VAL A 179 -7.37 16.65 -23.47
N ASP A 180 -7.57 17.57 -22.52
CA ASP A 180 -7.01 18.92 -22.60
C ASP A 180 -5.49 18.88 -22.37
N GLU A 181 -4.74 18.87 -23.47
CA GLU A 181 -3.27 18.89 -23.48
C GLU A 181 -2.68 20.12 -22.77
N THR A 182 -3.39 21.25 -22.75
CA THR A 182 -2.92 22.47 -22.08
C THR A 182 -3.05 22.33 -20.58
N ALA A 183 -4.19 21.83 -20.09
CA ALA A 183 -4.40 21.50 -18.68
C ALA A 183 -3.42 20.41 -18.22
N ARG A 184 -3.25 19.34 -19.00
CA ARG A 184 -2.29 18.26 -18.74
C ARG A 184 -0.85 18.78 -18.60
N LYS A 185 -0.44 19.72 -19.46
CA LYS A 185 0.90 20.35 -19.39
C LYS A 185 1.06 21.31 -18.21
N LYS A 186 0.00 22.00 -17.81
CA LYS A 186 -0.02 22.96 -16.70
C LYS A 186 -0.13 22.31 -15.32
N GLY A 187 -0.59 21.05 -15.26
CA GLY A 187 -0.82 20.26 -14.05
C GLY A 187 0.34 20.32 -13.06
N SER A 188 0.30 21.33 -12.21
CA SER A 188 1.19 21.60 -11.09
C SER A 188 0.30 21.46 -9.85
N GLY A 189 0.40 20.32 -9.19
CA GLY A 189 -0.15 20.12 -7.84
C GLY A 189 -1.26 19.06 -7.70
N ALA A 190 -2.06 18.79 -8.73
CA ALA A 190 -2.96 17.64 -8.76
C ALA A 190 -3.00 17.10 -10.19
N ALA A 191 -2.43 15.91 -10.39
CA ALA A 191 -2.67 15.17 -11.61
C ALA A 191 -4.18 14.95 -11.76
N ASP A 192 -4.71 15.04 -12.98
CA ASP A 192 -6.04 14.47 -13.21
C ASP A 192 -5.94 12.97 -12.96
N MET A 193 -6.49 12.51 -11.82
CA MET A 193 -6.43 11.12 -11.40
C MET A 193 -7.19 10.20 -12.37
N PHE A 194 -8.01 10.76 -13.26
CA PHE A 194 -8.72 10.02 -14.30
C PHE A 194 -7.97 9.95 -15.62
N ASP A 195 -6.88 10.73 -15.80
CA ASP A 195 -6.01 10.67 -16.97
C ASP A 195 -4.96 9.57 -16.78
N TYR A 196 -5.26 8.37 -17.27
CA TYR A 196 -4.36 7.23 -17.25
C TYR A 196 -4.40 6.47 -18.56
N ASN A 197 -3.34 5.74 -18.87
CA ASN A 197 -3.39 4.71 -19.90
C ASN A 197 -3.95 3.42 -19.30
N ILE A 198 -4.66 2.65 -20.11
CA ILE A 198 -5.18 1.33 -19.76
C ILE A 198 -4.38 0.29 -20.53
N TYR A 199 -3.97 -0.75 -19.83
CA TYR A 199 -3.27 -1.90 -20.36
C TYR A 199 -3.98 -3.16 -19.87
N TYR A 200 -4.16 -4.17 -20.71
CA TYR A 200 -4.62 -5.47 -20.22
C TYR A 200 -4.03 -6.62 -21.02
N TYR A 201 -3.98 -7.80 -20.40
CA TYR A 201 -3.54 -9.04 -21.03
C TYR A 201 -4.69 -10.05 -21.02
N LYS A 202 -4.98 -10.61 -22.20
CA LYS A 202 -5.83 -11.80 -22.35
C LYS A 202 -4.92 -13.03 -22.38
N ASN A 203 -5.22 -14.01 -21.53
CA ASN A 203 -4.51 -15.28 -21.57
C ASN A 203 -4.98 -16.14 -22.76
N SER A 204 -4.40 -17.33 -22.91
CA SER A 204 -4.71 -18.25 -24.01
C SER A 204 -6.15 -18.75 -24.04
N SER A 205 -6.89 -18.70 -22.93
CA SER A 205 -8.31 -19.02 -22.87
C SER A 205 -9.22 -17.83 -23.16
N GLY A 206 -8.65 -16.66 -23.48
CA GLY A 206 -9.39 -15.43 -23.79
C GLY A 206 -9.85 -14.66 -22.55
N ARG A 207 -9.52 -15.13 -21.33
CA ARG A 207 -9.84 -14.42 -20.08
C ARG A 207 -8.88 -13.27 -19.84
N ILE A 208 -9.38 -12.18 -19.27
CA ILE A 208 -8.54 -11.08 -18.78
C ILE A 208 -7.79 -11.56 -17.55
N ASP A 209 -6.47 -11.66 -17.68
CA ASP A 209 -5.57 -12.16 -16.63
C ASP A 209 -4.91 -11.01 -15.85
N ALA A 210 -4.65 -9.89 -16.53
CA ALA A 210 -4.14 -8.67 -15.93
C ALA A 210 -4.87 -7.45 -16.49
N TYR A 211 -5.23 -6.52 -15.61
CA TYR A 211 -5.71 -5.18 -15.96
C TYR A 211 -4.86 -4.15 -15.22
N ILE A 212 -4.27 -3.22 -15.95
CA ILE A 212 -3.31 -2.26 -15.41
C ILE A 212 -3.69 -0.86 -15.87
N THR A 213 -3.75 0.09 -14.95
CA THR A 213 -3.88 1.51 -15.28
C THR A 213 -2.63 2.24 -14.84
N CYS A 214 -2.16 3.22 -15.61
CA CYS A 214 -1.01 4.04 -15.21
C CYS A 214 -1.29 5.52 -15.43
N ILE A 215 -1.19 6.33 -14.38
CA ILE A 215 -1.52 7.76 -14.42
C ILE A 215 -0.57 8.52 -15.35
N ASN A 216 -1.12 9.34 -16.24
CA ASN A 216 -0.42 10.14 -17.24
C ASN A 216 0.17 11.44 -16.67
N VAL A 217 0.94 11.32 -15.59
CA VAL A 217 1.81 12.40 -15.11
C VAL A 217 3.16 12.36 -15.82
N LYS A 218 3.76 13.54 -16.00
CA LYS A 218 5.05 13.68 -16.68
C LYS A 218 6.26 13.21 -15.86
N HIS A 219 6.10 13.00 -14.56
CA HIS A 219 7.22 12.65 -13.69
C HIS A 219 7.39 11.13 -13.56
N GLU A 220 8.62 10.68 -13.34
CA GLU A 220 8.99 9.26 -13.26
C GLU A 220 8.28 8.50 -12.13
N ALA A 221 7.81 9.21 -11.09
CA ALA A 221 7.04 8.62 -10.00
C ALA A 221 5.58 8.27 -10.37
N ALA A 222 5.21 8.30 -11.66
CA ALA A 222 3.88 7.88 -12.13
C ALA A 222 3.54 6.49 -11.59
N ILE A 223 2.36 6.36 -10.97
CA ILE A 223 1.89 5.11 -10.37
C ILE A 223 1.08 4.33 -11.40
N CYS A 224 1.28 3.01 -11.41
CA CYS A 224 0.41 2.06 -12.02
C CYS A 224 -0.34 1.25 -10.95
N GLU A 225 -1.62 1.01 -11.18
CA GLU A 225 -2.43 0.05 -10.44
C GLU A 225 -2.62 -1.19 -11.32
N HIS A 226 -2.24 -2.37 -10.81
CA HIS A 226 -2.31 -3.66 -11.50
C HIS A 226 -3.22 -4.60 -10.73
N GLN A 227 -4.27 -5.04 -11.40
CA GLN A 227 -5.32 -5.88 -10.89
C GLN A 227 -5.31 -7.25 -11.56
N PHE A 228 -5.42 -8.32 -10.78
CA PHE A 228 -5.52 -9.70 -11.27
C PHE A 228 -6.19 -10.61 -10.23
N ASN A 229 -6.42 -11.88 -10.58
CA ASN A 229 -7.17 -12.83 -9.77
C ASN A 229 -6.37 -14.12 -9.57
N LEU A 230 -6.42 -14.69 -8.37
CA LEU A 230 -5.75 -15.96 -8.03
C LEU A 230 -6.64 -17.20 -8.28
N PHE A 231 -7.85 -17.00 -8.80
CA PHE A 231 -8.78 -18.08 -9.14
C PHE A 231 -8.29 -18.89 -10.35
N PRO A 232 -8.37 -20.25 -10.32
CA PRO A 232 -9.16 -21.07 -9.40
C PRO A 232 -8.45 -21.49 -8.10
N ASP A 233 -7.13 -21.30 -8.01
CA ASP A 233 -6.35 -21.87 -6.91
C ASP A 233 -6.64 -21.19 -5.57
N MET A 234 -7.03 -19.92 -5.59
CA MET A 234 -7.47 -19.18 -4.41
C MET A 234 -8.51 -18.13 -4.83
N LYS A 235 -9.66 -18.07 -4.14
CA LYS A 235 -10.70 -17.06 -4.40
C LYS A 235 -10.31 -15.73 -3.76
N ALA A 236 -9.32 -15.07 -4.37
CA ALA A 236 -8.83 -13.76 -3.94
C ALA A 236 -8.49 -12.87 -5.15
N GLY A 237 -8.94 -11.62 -5.10
CA GLY A 237 -8.52 -10.55 -6.00
C GLY A 237 -7.28 -9.86 -5.45
N VAL A 238 -6.38 -9.43 -6.32
CA VAL A 238 -5.13 -8.76 -5.95
C VAL A 238 -5.02 -7.45 -6.71
N SER A 239 -4.68 -6.38 -5.99
CA SER A 239 -4.29 -5.09 -6.56
C SER A 239 -2.85 -4.77 -6.13
N ILE A 240 -2.01 -4.33 -7.07
CA ILE A 240 -0.63 -3.93 -6.82
C ILE A 240 -0.47 -2.50 -7.32
N ASN A 241 0.06 -1.63 -6.46
CA ASN A 241 0.54 -0.31 -6.86
C ASN A 241 2.06 -0.32 -6.99
N TYR A 242 2.57 0.12 -8.14
CA TYR A 242 4.00 0.23 -8.42
C TYR A 242 4.31 1.41 -9.35
N ARG A 243 5.60 1.71 -9.53
CA ARG A 243 6.04 2.79 -10.43
C ARG A 243 5.97 2.36 -11.89
N ARG A 244 5.58 3.27 -12.78
CA ARG A 244 5.47 3.00 -14.23
C ARG A 244 6.76 2.44 -14.85
N SER A 245 7.93 2.75 -14.30
CA SER A 245 9.22 2.16 -14.71
C SER A 245 9.28 0.63 -14.58
N LEU A 246 8.45 0.03 -13.70
CA LEU A 246 8.32 -1.41 -13.48
C LEU A 246 7.24 -2.06 -14.34
N LEU A 247 6.50 -1.29 -15.17
CA LEU A 247 5.45 -1.85 -16.03
C LEU A 247 5.99 -2.94 -16.97
N LYS A 248 7.22 -2.80 -17.46
CA LYS A 248 7.88 -3.81 -18.30
C LYS A 248 8.03 -5.19 -17.61
N ASP A 249 8.05 -5.21 -16.28
CA ASP A 249 8.27 -6.39 -15.44
C ASP A 249 6.94 -6.95 -14.87
N TRP A 250 5.79 -6.46 -15.34
CA TRP A 250 4.46 -6.77 -14.79
C TRP A 250 4.17 -8.27 -14.63
N ARG A 251 4.63 -9.11 -15.58
CA ARG A 251 4.44 -10.57 -15.52
C ARG A 251 5.20 -11.20 -14.35
N GLU A 252 6.45 -10.78 -14.16
CA GLU A 252 7.28 -11.27 -13.07
C GLU A 252 6.77 -10.77 -11.72
N ILE A 253 6.34 -9.50 -11.64
CA ILE A 253 5.70 -8.93 -10.46
C ILE A 253 4.44 -9.74 -10.08
N GLN A 254 3.54 -9.98 -11.02
CA GLN A 254 2.34 -10.79 -10.79
C GLN A 254 2.68 -12.18 -10.29
N SER A 255 3.63 -12.86 -10.94
CA SER A 255 4.06 -14.21 -10.56
C SER A 255 4.69 -14.24 -9.16
N SER A 256 5.56 -13.28 -8.85
CA SER A 256 6.27 -13.20 -7.57
C SER A 256 5.32 -12.89 -6.41
N VAL A 257 4.41 -11.92 -6.60
CA VAL A 257 3.37 -11.60 -5.62
C VAL A 257 2.43 -12.80 -5.41
N SER A 258 2.00 -13.47 -6.49
CA SER A 258 1.18 -14.69 -6.36
C SER A 258 1.88 -15.76 -5.53
N LYS A 259 3.18 -15.98 -5.78
CA LYS A 259 3.98 -16.95 -5.03
C LYS A 259 4.07 -16.62 -3.53
N VAL A 260 4.24 -15.34 -3.17
CA VAL A 260 4.20 -14.89 -1.77
C VAL A 260 2.85 -15.23 -1.15
N ILE A 261 1.74 -14.87 -1.81
CA ILE A 261 0.39 -15.10 -1.28
C ILE A 261 0.07 -16.60 -1.16
N PHE A 262 0.44 -17.41 -2.15
CA PHE A 262 0.28 -18.86 -2.08
C PHE A 262 1.12 -19.50 -0.98
N GLY A 263 2.25 -18.88 -0.61
CA GLY A 263 3.09 -19.30 0.51
C GLY A 263 2.42 -19.20 1.87
N PHE A 264 1.32 -18.43 2.00
CA PHE A 264 0.55 -18.36 3.25
C PHE A 264 -0.36 -19.57 3.46
N ARG A 265 -0.58 -20.40 2.43
CA ARG A 265 -1.41 -21.61 2.56
C ARG A 265 -0.86 -22.51 3.66
N THR A 266 -1.76 -23.04 4.48
CA THR A 266 -1.44 -24.07 5.45
C THR A 266 -2.38 -25.25 5.29
N THR A 267 -1.90 -26.45 5.57
CA THR A 267 -2.77 -27.61 5.77
C THR A 267 -3.39 -27.49 7.15
N ASN A 268 -4.71 -27.69 7.27
CA ASN A 268 -5.40 -27.83 8.56
C ASN A 268 -4.83 -29.08 9.26
N THR A 269 -3.73 -28.90 9.98
CA THR A 269 -3.10 -29.95 10.78
C THR A 269 -3.41 -29.68 12.25
N GLN A 270 -4.68 -29.36 12.54
CA GLN A 270 -5.21 -29.29 13.90
C GLN A 270 -5.93 -30.58 14.33
N ASP A 271 -5.88 -31.65 13.51
CA ASP A 271 -6.34 -32.99 13.91
C ASP A 271 -5.21 -33.92 14.40
N GLN A 272 -4.00 -33.42 14.71
CA GLN A 272 -2.87 -34.30 15.14
C GLN A 272 -2.08 -33.85 16.37
N HIS A 273 -2.72 -33.21 17.35
CA HIS A 273 -2.20 -33.23 18.71
C HIS A 273 -3.31 -33.55 19.72
N ASN A 274 -3.38 -34.86 20.02
CA ASN A 274 -3.84 -35.54 21.24
C ASN A 274 -4.62 -34.73 22.29
#